data_AF-A0A8B8FTE2-F1
#
_entry.id   AF-A0A8B8FTE2-F1
#
_cell.length_a   1.000
_cell.length_b   1.000
_cell.length_c   1.000
_cell.angle_alpha   90.00
_cell.angle_beta   90.00
_cell.angle_gamma   90.00
#
_symmetry.space_group_name_H-M   'P 1'
#
loop_
_entity.id
_entity.type
_entity.pdbx_description
1 polymer ?
#
loop_
_entity_poly.entity_id
_entity_poly.type
_entity_poly.pdbx_seq_one_letter_code
_entity_poly.pdbx_strand_id
1 'polypeptide(L)'
;MFLQNHGLGESCSLAQKRLFNLESRLNKDPALYAEYQQFMKEYLALGHMKRVTQAGKYFIPHHAVVKRDGKKIEKLRVVFDASAATSSGLSLNNVLIAGPKLQIDIFDIFVRSRLKRYLLTADITKMYLQILLKPNDCAYQHILWRESPEEEVIEYKLRTVTYGVTSALYLAIQCLHELDAQAGSKFPAVKNILNRQTYVDDIVVGTDTEVELSIIQRDIIGLLNSCGCTLKKWTSNCPVILENIDTKDHAKLLSLDPKGEASVKVLGLHWDPSSDHFAYHTSLRPGQYTKRKVHSTIARLFDPIDFLGPTLLWAKIFMQELWKLCLHWDTPLPAHLHCSWDQFVRELPALDSIILPRHIDIDPIRKFN
;
A
#
# COMPACT_ATOMS: atom_id res chain seq x y z
N MET A 1 10.30 11.25 19.69
CA MET A 1 10.37 10.82 18.28
C MET A 1 11.28 11.70 17.41
N PHE A 2 11.80 12.80 17.94
CA PHE A 2 12.66 13.73 17.21
C PHE A 2 14.15 13.48 17.53
N LEU A 3 15.03 13.80 16.57
CA LEU A 3 16.45 13.99 16.81
C LEU A 3 16.65 15.21 17.74
N GLN A 4 17.69 15.18 18.60
CA GLN A 4 17.94 16.26 19.55
C GLN A 4 18.15 17.61 18.85
N ASN A 5 17.61 18.70 19.42
CA ASN A 5 17.72 20.08 18.90
C ASN A 5 17.47 20.18 17.38
N HIS A 6 16.30 19.71 16.95
CA HIS A 6 15.99 19.44 15.53
C HIS A 6 16.10 20.63 14.54
N GLY A 7 16.15 21.89 14.99
CA GLY A 7 16.43 23.03 14.11
C GLY A 7 15.43 23.25 12.95
N LEU A 8 14.16 22.87 13.13
CA LEU A 8 13.14 23.12 12.11
C LEU A 8 12.86 24.62 12.00
N GLY A 9 12.82 25.13 10.78
CA GLY A 9 12.42 26.51 10.49
C GLY A 9 10.91 26.68 10.29
N GLU A 10 10.53 27.87 9.84
CA GLU A 10 9.17 28.23 9.40
C GLU A 10 8.74 27.38 8.17
N SER A 11 7.48 26.95 8.13
CA SER A 11 6.90 26.10 7.06
C SER A 11 5.50 26.54 6.60
N CYS A 12 4.81 27.39 7.36
CA CYS A 12 3.46 27.88 7.07
C CYS A 12 3.40 28.59 5.73
N SER A 13 4.36 29.49 5.46
CA SER A 13 4.42 30.26 4.21
C SER A 13 4.52 29.35 2.97
N LEU A 14 5.31 28.27 3.07
CA LEU A 14 5.44 27.27 2.01
C LEU A 14 4.15 26.45 1.83
N ALA A 15 3.55 26.00 2.94
CA ALA A 15 2.30 25.25 2.92
C ALA A 15 1.17 26.07 2.29
N GLN A 16 1.09 27.37 2.61
CA GLN A 16 0.09 28.28 2.06
C GLN A 16 0.27 28.46 0.55
N LYS A 17 1.50 28.71 0.09
CA LYS A 17 1.80 28.79 -1.34
C LYS A 17 1.42 27.50 -2.08
N ARG A 18 1.67 26.33 -1.48
CA ARG A 18 1.30 25.04 -2.06
C ARG A 18 -0.20 24.81 -2.08
N LEU A 19 -0.95 25.28 -1.08
CA LEU A 19 -2.41 25.25 -1.07
C LEU A 19 -2.98 26.08 -2.24
N PHE A 20 -2.53 27.31 -2.43
CA PHE A 20 -3.02 28.16 -3.53
C PHE A 20 -2.69 27.59 -4.91
N ASN A 21 -1.51 27.00 -5.07
CA ASN A 21 -1.15 26.30 -6.30
C ASN A 21 -2.03 25.06 -6.53
N LEU A 22 -2.36 24.33 -5.47
CA LEU A 22 -3.28 23.20 -5.52
C LEU A 22 -4.68 23.68 -5.96
N GLU A 23 -5.22 24.72 -5.35
CA GLU A 23 -6.52 25.32 -5.70
C GLU A 23 -6.55 25.77 -7.17
N SER A 24 -5.53 26.49 -7.64
CA SER A 24 -5.42 26.91 -9.05
C SER A 24 -5.45 25.73 -10.03
N ARG A 25 -4.84 24.59 -9.62
CA ARG A 25 -4.86 23.35 -10.41
C ARG A 25 -6.22 22.65 -10.34
N LEU A 26 -6.85 22.59 -9.16
CA LEU A 26 -8.14 21.94 -8.94
C LEU A 26 -9.29 22.71 -9.62
N ASN A 27 -9.22 24.04 -9.67
CA ASN A 27 -10.21 24.88 -10.37
C ASN A 27 -10.33 24.57 -11.87
N LYS A 28 -9.28 24.00 -12.48
CA LYS A 28 -9.30 23.57 -13.89
C LYS A 28 -10.01 22.22 -14.08
N ASP A 29 -10.32 21.52 -13.01
CA ASP A 29 -10.98 20.21 -13.02
C ASP A 29 -11.99 20.10 -11.86
N PRO A 30 -13.24 20.56 -12.07
CA PRO A 30 -14.26 20.60 -11.02
C PRO A 30 -14.58 19.23 -10.41
N ALA A 31 -14.51 18.16 -11.21
CA ALA A 31 -14.74 16.80 -10.73
C ALA A 31 -13.64 16.36 -9.74
N LEU A 32 -12.38 16.66 -10.06
CA LEU A 32 -11.27 16.40 -9.15
C LEU A 32 -11.37 17.24 -7.88
N TYR A 33 -11.82 18.49 -8.00
CA TYR A 33 -11.96 19.38 -6.85
C TYR A 33 -13.04 18.87 -5.87
N ALA A 34 -14.21 18.45 -6.39
CA ALA A 34 -15.27 17.89 -5.57
C ALA A 34 -14.82 16.64 -4.77
N GLU A 35 -14.11 15.71 -5.42
CA GLU A 35 -13.54 14.52 -4.77
C GLU A 35 -12.50 14.89 -3.68
N TYR A 36 -11.67 15.90 -3.94
CA TYR A 36 -10.70 16.40 -2.97
C TYR A 36 -11.40 17.05 -1.76
N GLN A 37 -12.40 17.89 -1.98
CA GLN A 37 -13.19 18.50 -0.90
C GLN A 37 -13.91 17.44 -0.07
N GLN A 38 -14.49 16.44 -0.74
CA GLN A 38 -15.17 15.33 -0.06
C GLN A 38 -14.20 14.54 0.82
N PHE A 39 -12.98 14.26 0.33
CA PHE A 39 -11.94 13.63 1.15
C PHE A 39 -11.63 14.45 2.41
N MET A 40 -11.41 15.76 2.26
CA MET A 40 -11.06 16.63 3.39
C MET A 40 -12.21 16.73 4.40
N LYS A 41 -13.46 16.86 3.93
CA LYS A 41 -14.66 16.83 4.78
C LYS A 41 -14.80 15.53 5.55
N GLU A 42 -14.59 14.38 4.89
CA GLU A 42 -14.62 13.08 5.54
C GLU A 42 -13.50 12.98 6.60
N TYR A 43 -12.30 13.47 6.30
CA TYR A 43 -11.18 13.51 7.25
C TYR A 43 -11.51 14.31 8.52
N LEU A 44 -12.23 15.43 8.37
CA LEU A 44 -12.72 16.23 9.49
C LEU A 44 -13.83 15.52 10.26
N ALA A 45 -14.83 14.98 9.55
CA ALA A 45 -16.00 14.33 10.13
C ALA A 45 -15.62 13.07 10.95
N LEU A 46 -14.64 12.30 10.48
CA LEU A 46 -14.09 11.15 11.19
C LEU A 46 -13.16 11.54 12.34
N GLY A 47 -12.92 12.83 12.56
CA GLY A 47 -12.09 13.33 13.66
C GLY A 47 -10.59 13.07 13.49
N HIS A 48 -10.13 12.73 12.28
CA HIS A 48 -8.71 12.56 11.93
C HIS A 48 -7.97 13.91 11.87
N MET A 49 -8.71 15.00 11.66
CA MET A 49 -8.21 16.35 11.84
C MET A 49 -9.16 17.20 12.67
N LYS A 50 -8.65 18.30 13.24
CA LYS A 50 -9.44 19.26 14.02
C LYS A 50 -8.97 20.68 13.77
N ARG A 51 -9.90 21.62 13.63
CA ARG A 51 -9.61 23.06 13.58
C ARG A 51 -8.89 23.52 14.85
N VAL A 52 -7.88 24.38 14.70
CA VAL A 52 -7.09 24.91 15.82
C VAL A 52 -6.89 26.41 15.70
N THR A 53 -6.66 27.04 16.84
CA THR A 53 -6.30 28.47 16.96
C THR A 53 -4.84 28.67 17.39
N GLN A 54 -4.20 27.62 17.91
CA GLN A 54 -2.80 27.64 18.28
C GLN A 54 -1.95 27.31 17.05
N ALA A 55 -0.96 28.16 16.77
CA ALA A 55 -0.06 27.97 15.65
C ALA A 55 0.71 26.65 15.77
N GLY A 56 0.79 25.94 14.66
CA GLY A 56 1.58 24.72 14.55
C GLY A 56 3.07 24.99 14.59
N LYS A 57 3.83 23.98 15.00
CA LYS A 57 5.31 23.98 14.88
C LYS A 57 5.78 23.61 13.48
N TYR A 58 4.96 22.87 12.73
CA TYR A 58 5.24 22.48 11.36
C TYR A 58 3.94 22.29 10.57
N PHE A 59 3.90 22.86 9.38
CA PHE A 59 2.77 22.79 8.45
C PHE A 59 3.12 21.86 7.29
N ILE A 60 2.44 20.72 7.22
CA ILE A 60 2.60 19.72 6.17
C ILE A 60 1.79 20.16 4.95
N PRO A 61 2.43 20.48 3.81
CA PRO A 61 1.70 20.72 2.58
C PRO A 61 1.03 19.42 2.11
N HIS A 62 -0.12 19.54 1.46
CA HIS A 62 -0.81 18.38 0.88
C HIS A 62 -1.19 18.62 -0.58
N HIS A 63 -1.42 17.52 -1.31
CA HIS A 63 -1.90 17.58 -2.69
C HIS A 63 -2.67 16.33 -3.07
N ALA A 64 -3.60 16.46 -4.02
CA ALA A 64 -4.30 15.32 -4.60
C ALA A 64 -3.45 14.62 -5.67
N VAL A 65 -3.38 13.30 -5.60
CA VAL A 65 -2.89 12.37 -6.62
C VAL A 65 -4.07 11.52 -7.08
N VAL A 66 -4.26 11.43 -8.40
CA VAL A 66 -5.42 10.77 -8.99
C VAL A 66 -4.99 9.68 -9.96
N LYS A 67 -5.64 8.52 -9.85
CA LYS A 67 -5.63 7.49 -10.88
C LYS A 67 -6.87 7.69 -11.76
N ARG A 68 -6.66 7.83 -13.07
CA ARG A 68 -7.73 8.02 -14.06
C ARG A 68 -7.77 6.85 -15.03
N ASP A 69 -8.99 6.53 -15.46
CA ASP A 69 -9.24 5.77 -16.68
C ASP A 69 -9.96 6.69 -17.67
N GLY A 70 -9.24 7.14 -18.69
CA GLY A 70 -9.66 8.23 -19.56
C GLY A 70 -10.01 9.49 -18.78
N LYS A 71 -11.27 9.92 -18.85
CA LYS A 71 -11.81 11.08 -18.11
C LYS A 71 -12.38 10.72 -16.73
N LYS A 72 -12.55 9.44 -16.42
CA LYS A 72 -13.14 8.99 -15.15
C LYS A 72 -12.08 8.93 -14.05
N ILE A 73 -12.41 9.48 -12.89
CA ILE A 73 -11.60 9.35 -11.68
C ILE A 73 -11.87 7.97 -11.09
N GLU A 74 -10.87 7.09 -11.07
CA GLU A 74 -11.01 5.77 -10.44
C GLU A 74 -10.68 5.85 -8.94
N LYS A 75 -9.67 6.64 -8.59
CA LYS A 75 -9.17 6.74 -7.22
C LYS A 75 -8.46 8.05 -6.99
N LEU A 76 -8.84 8.75 -5.93
CA LEU A 76 -8.14 9.90 -5.38
C LEU A 76 -7.39 9.50 -4.10
N ARG A 77 -6.17 10.02 -3.94
CA ARG A 77 -5.42 10.01 -2.68
C ARG A 77 -4.91 11.41 -2.41
N VAL A 78 -5.16 11.93 -1.23
CA VAL A 78 -4.43 13.12 -0.75
C VAL A 78 -3.10 12.65 -0.18
N VAL A 79 -2.03 13.34 -0.51
CA VAL A 79 -0.68 13.03 -0.03
C VAL A 79 -0.23 14.19 0.84
N PHE A 80 0.23 13.88 2.05
CA PHE A 80 0.83 14.82 2.99
C PHE A 80 2.35 14.78 2.84
N ASP A 81 2.94 15.88 2.37
CA ASP A 81 4.37 15.98 2.07
C ASP A 81 5.19 16.43 3.29
N ALA A 82 5.46 15.49 4.18
CA ALA A 82 6.34 15.71 5.34
C ALA A 82 7.83 15.85 4.97
N SER A 83 8.18 15.72 3.68
CA SER A 83 9.52 15.94 3.15
C SER A 83 9.73 17.37 2.62
N ALA A 84 8.71 18.23 2.67
CA ALA A 84 8.85 19.63 2.30
C ALA A 84 9.85 20.36 3.23
N ALA A 85 10.90 20.93 2.66
CA ALA A 85 11.90 21.65 3.45
C ALA A 85 11.30 22.94 4.06
N THR A 86 11.61 23.19 5.33
CA THR A 86 11.35 24.46 6.00
C THR A 86 12.36 25.52 5.55
N SER A 87 12.22 26.75 6.07
CA SER A 87 13.21 27.82 5.88
C SER A 87 14.64 27.47 6.34
N SER A 88 14.82 26.47 7.22
CA SER A 88 16.16 25.99 7.60
C SER A 88 16.74 24.96 6.62
N GLY A 89 16.00 24.55 5.59
CA GLY A 89 16.37 23.48 4.66
C GLY A 89 16.05 22.07 5.15
N LEU A 90 15.67 21.90 6.43
CA LEU A 90 15.26 20.62 7.00
C LEU A 90 13.75 20.42 6.86
N SER A 91 13.33 19.19 6.59
CA SER A 91 11.92 18.76 6.61
C SER A 91 11.56 18.01 7.89
N LEU A 92 10.26 17.81 8.15
CA LEU A 92 9.81 17.00 9.28
C LEU A 92 10.39 15.58 9.22
N ASN A 93 10.46 15.01 8.02
CA ASN A 93 11.03 13.69 7.80
C ASN A 93 12.53 13.59 8.09
N ASN A 94 13.28 14.70 7.99
CA ASN A 94 14.71 14.71 8.33
C ASN A 94 14.96 14.66 9.84
N VAL A 95 14.02 15.13 10.65
CA VAL A 95 14.21 15.30 12.08
C VAL A 95 13.51 14.23 12.92
N LEU A 96 12.75 13.35 12.30
CA LEU A 96 12.07 12.24 12.95
C LEU A 96 12.91 10.97 12.90
N ILE A 97 12.86 10.21 13.99
CA ILE A 97 13.45 8.87 14.08
C ILE A 97 12.48 7.88 13.43
N ALA A 98 12.93 7.15 12.41
CA ALA A 98 12.12 6.16 11.69
C ALA A 98 11.64 5.00 12.57
N GLY A 99 12.44 4.64 13.59
CA GLY A 99 12.27 3.40 14.35
C GLY A 99 12.90 2.21 13.63
N PRO A 100 13.06 1.07 14.32
CA PRO A 100 13.59 -0.15 13.73
C PRO A 100 12.63 -0.70 12.65
N LYS A 101 13.19 -1.44 11.69
CA LYS A 101 12.42 -2.14 10.65
C LYS A 101 11.63 -3.29 11.30
N LEU A 102 10.31 -3.15 11.35
CA LEU A 102 9.40 -4.20 11.84
C LEU A 102 8.67 -4.96 10.73
N GLN A 103 8.76 -4.51 9.48
CA GLN A 103 8.08 -5.20 8.37
C GLN A 103 8.69 -6.59 8.19
N ILE A 104 7.83 -7.60 8.28
CA ILE A 104 8.16 -8.96 7.84
C ILE A 104 8.39 -8.99 6.33
N ASP A 105 9.23 -9.93 5.90
CA ASP A 105 9.46 -10.15 4.48
C ASP A 105 8.17 -10.63 3.81
N ILE A 106 7.86 -10.07 2.63
CA ILE A 106 6.72 -10.51 1.83
C ILE A 106 6.93 -11.98 1.41
N PHE A 107 8.15 -12.37 1.08
CA PHE A 107 8.49 -13.74 0.70
C PHE A 107 8.09 -14.73 1.79
N ASP A 108 8.41 -14.41 3.04
CA ASP A 108 8.10 -15.23 4.21
C ASP A 108 6.59 -15.46 4.38
N ILE A 109 5.77 -14.43 4.11
CA ILE A 109 4.31 -14.53 4.17
C ILE A 109 3.79 -15.42 3.05
N PHE A 110 4.31 -15.27 1.83
CA PHE A 110 3.94 -16.14 0.71
C PHE A 110 4.33 -17.58 0.97
N VAL A 111 5.55 -17.86 1.46
CA VAL A 111 5.94 -19.23 1.78
C VAL A 111 4.98 -19.83 2.79
N ARG A 112 4.70 -19.14 3.91
CA ARG A 112 3.73 -19.63 4.92
C ARG A 112 2.33 -19.81 4.35
N SER A 113 1.87 -18.90 3.49
CA SER A 113 0.54 -18.99 2.90
C SER A 113 0.41 -20.21 2.01
N ARG A 114 1.47 -20.60 1.30
CA ARG A 114 1.50 -21.79 0.44
C ARG A 114 1.50 -23.11 1.20
N LEU A 115 1.98 -23.13 2.45
CA LEU A 115 2.02 -24.34 3.28
C LEU A 115 0.66 -24.75 3.89
N LYS A 116 -0.38 -23.93 3.69
CA LYS A 116 -1.68 -24.13 4.33
C LYS A 116 -2.77 -24.41 3.30
N ARG A 117 -3.65 -25.36 3.58
CA ARG A 117 -4.70 -25.77 2.63
C ARG A 117 -5.71 -24.67 2.36
N TYR A 118 -6.15 -23.96 3.38
CA TYR A 118 -7.11 -22.88 3.28
C TYR A 118 -6.46 -21.56 3.63
N LEU A 119 -6.76 -20.51 2.87
CA LEU A 119 -6.20 -19.17 3.04
C LEU A 119 -7.32 -18.15 3.18
N LEU A 120 -7.11 -17.18 4.06
CA LEU A 120 -7.95 -16.01 4.30
C LEU A 120 -7.08 -14.76 4.23
N THR A 121 -7.54 -13.76 3.46
CA THR A 121 -6.89 -12.45 3.37
C THR A 121 -7.87 -11.34 3.69
N ALA A 122 -7.39 -10.28 4.33
CA ALA A 122 -8.18 -9.08 4.64
C ALA A 122 -7.28 -7.84 4.79
N ASP A 123 -7.85 -6.67 4.60
CA ASP A 123 -7.21 -5.35 4.69
C ASP A 123 -7.72 -4.60 5.92
N ILE A 124 -6.82 -4.08 6.75
CA ILE A 124 -7.13 -3.22 7.88
C ILE A 124 -7.50 -1.82 7.36
N THR A 125 -8.78 -1.49 7.45
CA THR A 125 -9.32 -0.27 6.85
C THR A 125 -8.73 0.98 7.48
N LYS A 126 -8.05 1.78 6.66
CA LYS A 126 -7.45 3.06 7.08
C LYS A 126 -6.54 2.88 8.30
N MET A 127 -5.75 1.79 8.36
CA MET A 127 -4.92 1.40 9.50
C MET A 127 -4.22 2.57 10.21
N TYR A 128 -3.47 3.40 9.48
CA TYR A 128 -2.77 4.57 10.04
C TYR A 128 -3.71 5.55 10.77
N LEU A 129 -4.93 5.73 10.25
CA LEU A 129 -5.90 6.68 10.78
C LEU A 129 -6.64 6.17 12.02
N GLN A 130 -6.51 4.89 12.35
CA GLN A 130 -7.04 4.33 13.60
C GLN A 130 -6.12 4.62 14.80
N ILE A 131 -4.90 5.13 14.56
CA ILE A 131 -3.88 5.29 15.58
C ILE A 131 -3.74 6.77 15.92
N LEU A 132 -4.11 7.14 17.14
CA LEU A 132 -3.96 8.50 17.65
C LEU A 132 -2.50 8.82 17.97
N LEU A 133 -2.08 10.02 17.63
CA LEU A 133 -0.82 10.58 18.08
C LEU A 133 -0.94 11.22 19.45
N LYS A 134 0.19 11.29 20.15
CA LYS A 134 0.27 12.05 21.40
C LYS A 134 -0.03 13.53 21.12
N PRO A 135 -0.79 14.23 21.97
CA PRO A 135 -1.15 15.62 21.75
C PRO A 135 0.03 16.56 21.44
N ASN A 136 1.19 16.32 22.06
CA ASN A 136 2.41 17.11 21.84
C ASN A 136 3.02 16.90 20.45
N ASP A 137 2.88 15.69 19.89
CA ASP A 137 3.40 15.36 18.56
C ASP A 137 2.48 15.90 17.45
N CYS A 138 1.18 16.05 17.73
CA CYS A 138 0.22 16.66 16.80
C CYS A 138 0.59 18.11 16.43
N ALA A 139 1.37 18.82 17.27
CA ALA A 139 1.84 20.17 16.98
C ALA A 139 2.72 20.26 15.72
N TYR A 140 3.29 19.14 15.27
CA TYR A 140 4.11 19.06 14.06
C TYR A 140 3.34 18.53 12.82
N GLN A 141 2.05 18.25 12.96
CA GLN A 141 1.20 17.80 11.86
C GLN A 141 0.05 18.77 11.60
N HIS A 142 0.38 20.05 11.41
CA HIS A 142 -0.62 21.04 11.00
C HIS A 142 -0.76 21.05 9.49
N ILE A 143 -1.94 21.41 9.00
CA ILE A 143 -2.21 21.63 7.58
C ILE A 143 -3.04 22.89 7.42
N LEU A 144 -2.96 23.51 6.25
CA LEU A 144 -3.81 24.61 5.84
C LEU A 144 -4.87 24.10 4.87
N TRP A 145 -6.13 24.44 5.11
CA TRP A 145 -7.21 24.07 4.21
C TRP A 145 -8.39 25.03 4.35
N ARG A 146 -9.18 25.15 3.28
CA ARG A 146 -10.47 25.85 3.24
C ARG A 146 -11.35 25.17 2.20
N GLU A 147 -12.66 25.30 2.34
CA GLU A 147 -13.57 24.64 1.42
C GLU A 147 -13.59 25.35 0.08
N SER A 148 -13.64 26.68 0.08
CA SER A 148 -13.70 27.51 -1.12
C SER A 148 -12.60 28.58 -1.15
N PRO A 149 -12.07 28.98 -2.33
CA PRO A 149 -11.06 30.03 -2.43
C PRO A 149 -11.50 31.41 -1.91
N GLU A 150 -12.81 31.63 -1.80
CA GLU A 150 -13.43 32.85 -1.25
C GLU A 150 -13.43 32.86 0.29
N GLU A 151 -13.22 31.71 0.93
CA GLU A 151 -13.18 31.59 2.39
C GLU A 151 -11.77 31.88 2.94
N GLU A 152 -11.70 32.17 4.23
CA GLU A 152 -10.43 32.27 4.93
C GLU A 152 -9.73 30.91 5.01
N VAL A 153 -8.40 30.91 4.88
CA VAL A 153 -7.60 29.70 5.08
C VAL A 153 -7.61 29.33 6.57
N ILE A 154 -8.00 28.10 6.86
CA ILE A 154 -8.13 27.60 8.23
C ILE A 154 -6.98 26.63 8.55
N GLU A 155 -6.46 26.74 9.78
CA GLU A 155 -5.50 25.78 10.32
C GLU A 155 -6.19 24.56 10.92
N TYR A 156 -5.72 23.38 10.53
CA TYR A 156 -6.12 22.11 11.12
C TYR A 156 -4.90 21.38 11.66
N LYS A 157 -5.06 20.67 12.77
CA LYS A 157 -4.09 19.67 13.23
C LYS A 157 -4.57 18.27 12.91
N LEU A 158 -3.69 17.44 12.37
CA LEU A 158 -3.92 16.01 12.21
C LEU A 158 -3.71 15.31 13.56
N ARG A 159 -4.60 14.38 13.89
CA ARG A 159 -4.64 13.70 15.21
C ARG A 159 -4.11 12.27 15.18
N THR A 160 -3.92 11.72 13.99
CA THR A 160 -3.59 10.32 13.78
C THR A 160 -2.24 10.17 13.09
N VAL A 161 -1.69 8.97 13.11
CA VAL A 161 -0.47 8.65 12.36
C VAL A 161 -0.71 8.99 10.89
N THR A 162 0.09 9.89 10.34
CA THR A 162 -0.06 10.36 8.97
C THR A 162 0.92 9.64 8.06
N TYR A 163 0.40 8.98 7.03
CA TYR A 163 1.23 8.34 6.00
C TYR A 163 2.08 9.40 5.28
N GLY A 164 3.30 9.02 4.89
CA GLY A 164 4.30 9.94 4.35
C GLY A 164 5.23 10.56 5.40
N VAL A 165 4.97 10.34 6.69
CA VAL A 165 5.87 10.69 7.79
C VAL A 165 6.85 9.54 8.07
N THR A 166 8.13 9.86 8.29
CA THR A 166 9.24 8.90 8.47
C THR A 166 8.95 7.78 9.49
N SER A 167 8.34 8.11 10.62
CA SER A 167 8.04 7.14 11.69
C SER A 167 6.71 6.41 11.52
N ALA A 168 5.87 6.77 10.54
CA ALA A 168 4.48 6.32 10.46
C ALA A 168 4.36 4.80 10.35
N LEU A 169 5.19 4.18 9.52
CA LEU A 169 5.14 2.74 9.28
C LEU A 169 5.57 1.94 10.52
N TYR A 170 6.62 2.38 11.22
CA TYR A 170 7.04 1.77 12.49
C TYR A 170 5.93 1.86 13.54
N LEU A 171 5.36 3.06 13.73
CA LEU A 171 4.28 3.27 14.70
C LEU A 171 3.08 2.38 14.40
N ALA A 172 2.69 2.29 13.13
CA ALA A 172 1.51 1.55 12.75
C ALA A 172 1.66 0.05 13.01
N ILE A 173 2.81 -0.53 12.65
CA ILE A 173 3.09 -1.96 12.90
C ILE A 173 3.28 -2.22 14.41
N GLN A 174 4.02 -1.35 15.11
CA GLN A 174 4.22 -1.50 16.55
C GLN A 174 2.88 -1.46 17.33
N CYS A 175 1.92 -0.64 16.90
CA CYS A 175 0.58 -0.64 17.50
C CYS A 175 -0.16 -1.96 17.30
N LEU A 176 -0.01 -2.63 16.15
CA LEU A 176 -0.59 -3.96 15.93
C LEU A 176 0.11 -5.03 16.78
N HIS A 177 1.43 -4.95 16.92
CA HIS A 177 2.19 -5.86 17.81
C HIS A 177 1.78 -5.66 19.27
N GLU A 178 1.61 -4.42 19.71
CA GLU A 178 1.18 -4.10 21.07
C GLU A 178 -0.26 -4.57 21.33
N LEU A 179 -1.15 -4.45 20.33
CA LEU A 179 -2.51 -4.99 20.40
C LEU A 179 -2.51 -6.50 20.64
N ASP A 180 -1.69 -7.25 19.90
CA ASP A 180 -1.52 -8.69 20.09
C ASP A 180 -0.95 -9.01 21.48
N ALA A 181 0.03 -8.24 21.96
CA ALA A 181 0.62 -8.42 23.28
C ALA A 181 -0.37 -8.18 24.43
N GLN A 182 -1.20 -7.13 24.33
CA GLN A 182 -2.12 -6.73 25.40
C GLN A 182 -3.45 -7.48 25.38
N ALA A 183 -4.02 -7.70 24.19
CA ALA A 183 -5.36 -8.25 24.02
C ALA A 183 -5.38 -9.64 23.38
N GLY A 184 -4.28 -10.10 22.78
CA GLY A 184 -4.22 -11.41 22.10
C GLY A 184 -4.46 -12.60 23.02
N SER A 185 -4.27 -12.46 24.33
CA SER A 185 -4.62 -13.51 25.32
C SER A 185 -6.12 -13.83 25.34
N LYS A 186 -6.98 -12.88 24.98
CA LYS A 186 -8.44 -13.07 24.86
C LYS A 186 -8.84 -13.78 23.56
N PHE A 187 -7.94 -13.83 22.58
CA PHE A 187 -8.17 -14.36 21.24
C PHE A 187 -7.02 -15.31 20.86
N PRO A 188 -6.92 -16.48 21.54
CA PRO A 188 -5.74 -17.34 21.45
C PRO A 188 -5.50 -17.90 20.03
N ALA A 189 -6.54 -18.05 19.21
CA ALA A 189 -6.42 -18.56 17.85
C ALA A 189 -5.66 -17.61 16.90
N VAL A 190 -5.59 -16.32 17.25
CA VAL A 190 -4.97 -15.28 16.41
C VAL A 190 -3.69 -14.72 16.99
N LYS A 191 -3.19 -15.33 18.06
CA LYS A 191 -1.91 -14.96 18.66
C LYS A 191 -0.79 -15.03 17.63
N ASN A 192 0.01 -13.97 17.56
CA ASN A 192 1.10 -13.78 16.59
C ASN A 192 0.66 -13.59 15.12
N ILE A 193 -0.63 -13.58 14.77
CA ILE A 193 -1.05 -13.27 13.39
C ILE A 193 -0.59 -11.86 13.02
N LEU A 194 -0.84 -10.88 13.88
CA LEU A 194 -0.42 -9.48 13.64
C LEU A 194 1.10 -9.30 13.55
N ASN A 195 1.86 -10.24 14.12
CA ASN A 195 3.33 -10.22 14.10
C ASN A 195 3.95 -10.98 12.92
N ARG A 196 3.30 -12.04 12.42
CA ARG A 196 3.91 -12.99 11.47
C ARG A 196 3.14 -13.14 10.16
N GLN A 197 1.87 -12.78 10.13
CA GLN A 197 0.94 -13.00 9.02
C GLN A 197 0.29 -11.69 8.56
N THR A 198 0.88 -10.54 8.91
CA THR A 198 0.38 -9.22 8.52
C THR A 198 1.49 -8.41 7.85
N TYR A 199 1.29 -8.07 6.57
CA TYR A 199 2.13 -7.14 5.84
C TYR A 199 1.52 -5.74 5.86
N VAL A 200 1.99 -4.90 6.77
CA VAL A 200 1.42 -3.55 6.97
C VAL A 200 -0.08 -3.65 7.30
N ASP A 201 -0.97 -3.33 6.36
CA ASP A 201 -2.43 -3.40 6.47
C ASP A 201 -3.04 -4.70 5.95
N ASP A 202 -2.29 -5.53 5.22
CA ASP A 202 -2.77 -6.78 4.64
C ASP A 202 -2.51 -7.97 5.59
N ILE A 203 -3.57 -8.62 6.06
CA ILE A 203 -3.52 -9.89 6.79
C ILE A 203 -3.63 -11.03 5.78
N VAL A 204 -2.72 -12.00 5.87
CA VAL A 204 -2.67 -13.20 5.03
C VAL A 204 -2.41 -14.41 5.94
N VAL A 205 -3.48 -15.12 6.30
CA VAL A 205 -3.42 -16.25 7.24
C VAL A 205 -4.04 -17.49 6.62
N GLY A 206 -3.48 -18.66 6.91
CA GLY A 206 -4.03 -19.93 6.47
C GLY A 206 -3.99 -21.02 7.53
N THR A 207 -4.81 -22.03 7.33
CA THR A 207 -4.95 -23.24 8.18
C THR A 207 -5.16 -24.47 7.30
N ASP A 208 -5.14 -25.65 7.91
CA ASP A 208 -5.33 -26.91 7.19
C ASP A 208 -6.80 -27.39 7.24
N THR A 209 -7.63 -26.74 8.06
CA THR A 209 -9.07 -27.01 8.19
C THR A 209 -9.92 -25.75 8.11
N GLU A 210 -11.12 -25.88 7.57
CA GLU A 210 -12.11 -24.79 7.46
C GLU A 210 -12.59 -24.31 8.84
N VAL A 211 -12.70 -25.25 9.80
CA VAL A 211 -13.12 -24.96 11.18
C VAL A 211 -12.12 -24.03 11.86
N GLU A 212 -10.82 -24.32 11.77
CA GLU A 212 -9.78 -23.44 12.32
C GLU A 212 -9.78 -22.07 11.63
N LEU A 213 -9.99 -22.03 10.31
CA LEU A 213 -10.02 -20.77 9.57
C LEU A 213 -11.19 -19.87 10.01
N SER A 214 -12.36 -20.48 10.27
CA SER A 214 -13.54 -19.79 10.80
C SER A 214 -13.31 -19.24 12.21
N ILE A 215 -12.64 -20.00 13.07
CA ILE A 215 -12.23 -19.54 14.41
C ILE A 215 -11.29 -18.34 14.29
N ILE A 216 -10.26 -18.43 13.44
CA ILE A 216 -9.30 -17.33 13.19
C ILE A 216 -10.02 -16.08 12.69
N GLN A 217 -10.93 -16.22 11.73
CA GLN A 217 -11.71 -15.10 11.21
C GLN A 217 -12.48 -14.38 12.32
N ARG A 218 -13.23 -15.12 13.13
CA ARG A 218 -14.03 -14.56 14.22
C ARG A 218 -13.14 -13.85 15.25
N ASP A 219 -12.04 -14.50 15.64
CA ASP A 219 -11.12 -13.98 16.65
C ASP A 219 -10.34 -12.76 16.15
N ILE A 220 -9.93 -12.70 14.88
CA ILE A 220 -9.19 -11.53 14.35
C ILE A 220 -10.10 -10.31 14.22
N ILE A 221 -11.37 -10.52 13.84
CA ILE A 221 -12.41 -9.49 13.86
C ILE A 221 -12.59 -8.98 15.29
N GLY A 222 -12.71 -9.88 16.26
CA GLY A 222 -12.84 -9.52 17.68
C GLY A 222 -11.66 -8.71 18.21
N LEU A 223 -10.43 -9.15 17.91
CA LEU A 223 -9.20 -8.48 18.33
C LEU A 223 -9.10 -7.06 17.75
N LEU A 224 -9.31 -6.89 16.44
CA LEU A 224 -9.21 -5.58 15.80
C LEU A 224 -10.37 -4.64 16.20
N ASN A 225 -11.59 -5.16 16.36
CA ASN A 225 -12.71 -4.36 16.85
C ASN A 225 -12.45 -3.82 18.26
N SER A 226 -11.69 -4.55 19.09
CA SER A 226 -11.33 -4.09 20.44
C SER A 226 -10.51 -2.79 20.47
N CYS A 227 -9.85 -2.44 19.36
CA CYS A 227 -9.14 -1.17 19.19
C CYS A 227 -9.78 -0.24 18.14
N GLY A 228 -11.01 -0.53 17.71
CA GLY A 228 -11.73 0.27 16.72
C GLY A 228 -11.29 0.06 15.26
N CYS A 229 -10.42 -0.93 14.99
CA CYS A 229 -10.02 -1.29 13.64
C CYS A 229 -11.06 -2.23 13.01
N THR A 230 -11.30 -2.05 11.70
CA THR A 230 -12.22 -2.89 10.93
C THR A 230 -11.51 -3.50 9.72
N LEU A 231 -11.96 -4.67 9.30
CA LEU A 231 -11.39 -5.42 8.18
C LEU A 231 -12.29 -5.36 6.94
N LYS A 232 -11.68 -5.24 5.77
CA LYS A 232 -12.35 -5.23 4.46
C LYS A 232 -11.55 -6.00 3.42
N LYS A 233 -12.06 -6.03 2.19
CA LYS A 233 -11.46 -6.73 1.04
C LYS A 233 -11.17 -8.20 1.36
N TRP A 234 -12.13 -8.84 2.01
CA TRP A 234 -12.00 -10.24 2.41
C TRP A 234 -11.91 -11.13 1.18
N THR A 235 -10.99 -12.10 1.21
CA THR A 235 -10.87 -13.13 0.18
C THR A 235 -10.45 -14.46 0.80
N SER A 236 -10.94 -15.56 0.25
CA SER A 236 -10.67 -16.90 0.75
C SER A 236 -10.85 -17.93 -0.37
N ASN A 237 -10.05 -19.00 -0.36
CA ASN A 237 -10.32 -20.21 -1.17
C ASN A 237 -11.35 -21.16 -0.51
N CYS A 238 -11.82 -20.81 0.69
CA CYS A 238 -12.95 -21.46 1.36
C CYS A 238 -14.17 -20.52 1.36
N PRO A 239 -15.18 -20.76 0.50
CA PRO A 239 -16.36 -19.89 0.37
C PRO A 239 -17.16 -19.73 1.66
N VAL A 240 -17.26 -20.79 2.47
CA VAL A 240 -18.00 -20.81 3.74
C VAL A 240 -17.54 -19.71 4.69
N ILE A 241 -16.24 -19.36 4.65
CA ILE A 241 -15.66 -18.29 5.47
C ILE A 241 -16.24 -16.92 5.08
N LEU A 242 -16.60 -16.71 3.81
CA LEU A 242 -17.10 -15.42 3.34
C LEU A 242 -18.60 -15.23 3.55
N GLU A 243 -19.36 -16.28 3.85
CA GLU A 243 -20.82 -16.24 4.03
C GLU A 243 -21.25 -15.30 5.18
N ASN A 244 -20.44 -15.23 6.24
CA ASN A 244 -20.71 -14.38 7.40
C ASN A 244 -20.20 -12.93 7.25
N ILE A 245 -19.64 -12.58 6.09
CA ILE A 245 -19.13 -11.24 5.80
C ILE A 245 -20.04 -10.57 4.79
N ASP A 246 -20.37 -9.30 5.05
CA ASP A 246 -21.12 -8.48 4.09
C ASP A 246 -20.39 -8.42 2.73
N THR A 247 -21.13 -8.72 1.66
CA THR A 247 -20.65 -8.68 0.28
C THR A 247 -19.92 -7.38 -0.10
N LYS A 248 -20.26 -6.25 0.53
CA LYS A 248 -19.58 -4.95 0.29
C LYS A 248 -18.13 -4.94 0.77
N ASP A 249 -17.80 -5.79 1.74
CA ASP A 249 -16.49 -5.91 2.36
C ASP A 249 -15.70 -7.10 1.78
N HIS A 250 -16.26 -7.85 0.83
CA HIS A 250 -15.51 -8.80 0.01
C HIS A 250 -14.56 -8.04 -0.92
N ALA A 251 -13.44 -8.67 -1.28
CA ALA A 251 -12.57 -8.10 -2.31
C ALA A 251 -13.31 -8.08 -3.64
N LYS A 252 -13.23 -6.94 -4.34
CA LYS A 252 -13.71 -6.88 -5.72
C LYS A 252 -12.78 -7.72 -6.58
N LEU A 253 -13.30 -8.84 -7.08
CA LEU A 253 -12.64 -9.62 -8.12
C LEU A 253 -12.42 -8.67 -9.31
N LEU A 254 -11.15 -8.45 -9.66
CA LEU A 254 -10.82 -7.55 -10.75
C LEU A 254 -11.06 -8.33 -12.04
N SER A 255 -12.20 -8.10 -12.72
CA SER A 255 -12.37 -8.54 -14.11
C SER A 255 -11.60 -7.65 -15.12
N LEU A 256 -10.54 -6.98 -14.66
CA LEU A 256 -9.66 -6.16 -15.52
C LEU A 256 -8.72 -7.02 -16.37
N ASP A 257 -8.96 -8.32 -16.39
CA ASP A 257 -8.31 -9.25 -17.28
C ASP A 257 -8.95 -9.16 -18.69
N PRO A 258 -8.17 -8.99 -19.77
CA PRO A 258 -8.65 -9.20 -21.13
C PRO A 258 -9.31 -10.57 -21.37
N LYS A 259 -9.13 -11.57 -20.49
CA LYS A 259 -9.76 -12.90 -20.58
C LYS A 259 -10.96 -13.13 -19.66
N GLY A 260 -11.35 -12.17 -18.82
CA GLY A 260 -12.54 -12.28 -17.97
C GLY A 260 -12.39 -13.18 -16.74
N GLU A 261 -11.16 -13.51 -16.30
CA GLU A 261 -10.93 -14.29 -15.09
C GLU A 261 -11.01 -13.41 -13.82
N ALA A 262 -11.59 -13.98 -12.77
CA ALA A 262 -11.84 -13.30 -11.50
C ALA A 262 -10.62 -13.45 -10.58
N SER A 263 -9.62 -12.58 -10.69
CA SER A 263 -8.43 -12.60 -9.80
C SER A 263 -8.44 -11.44 -8.79
N VAL A 264 -7.86 -11.69 -7.61
CA VAL A 264 -7.53 -10.66 -6.62
C VAL A 264 -6.01 -10.48 -6.54
N LYS A 265 -5.55 -9.34 -6.03
CA LYS A 265 -4.13 -9.15 -5.71
C LYS A 265 -3.90 -9.40 -4.23
N VAL A 266 -3.08 -10.39 -3.90
CA VAL A 266 -2.57 -10.63 -2.55
C VAL A 266 -1.12 -10.15 -2.53
N LEU A 267 -0.82 -9.12 -1.74
CA LEU A 267 0.52 -8.52 -1.63
C LEU A 267 1.19 -8.19 -2.98
N GLY A 268 0.40 -7.90 -4.02
CA GLY A 268 0.86 -7.56 -5.37
C GLY A 268 0.86 -8.70 -6.38
N LEU A 269 0.79 -9.97 -5.95
CA LEU A 269 0.68 -11.15 -6.82
C LEU A 269 -0.80 -11.45 -7.12
N HIS A 270 -1.13 -11.93 -8.32
CA HIS A 270 -2.50 -12.33 -8.62
C HIS A 270 -2.79 -13.71 -8.03
N TRP A 271 -3.94 -13.85 -7.40
CA TRP A 271 -4.46 -15.10 -6.85
C TRP A 271 -5.91 -15.27 -7.31
N ASP A 272 -6.22 -16.44 -7.85
CA ASP A 272 -7.59 -16.91 -8.06
C ASP A 272 -7.95 -17.83 -6.87
N PRO A 273 -8.86 -17.40 -5.98
CA PRO A 273 -9.27 -18.21 -4.83
C PRO A 273 -10.12 -19.42 -5.21
N SER A 274 -10.81 -19.40 -6.36
CA SER A 274 -11.68 -20.50 -6.79
C SER A 274 -10.89 -21.68 -7.33
N SER A 275 -9.88 -21.42 -8.16
CA SER A 275 -8.97 -22.47 -8.63
C SER A 275 -7.79 -22.71 -7.68
N ASP A 276 -7.52 -21.77 -6.78
CA ASP A 276 -6.41 -21.75 -5.83
C ASP A 276 -5.00 -21.70 -6.45
N HIS A 277 -4.85 -20.85 -7.47
CA HIS A 277 -3.59 -20.64 -8.17
C HIS A 277 -3.12 -19.19 -8.10
N PHE A 278 -1.80 -19.02 -8.04
CA PHE A 278 -1.17 -17.76 -8.37
C PHE A 278 -0.96 -17.63 -9.87
N ALA A 279 -1.05 -16.39 -10.35
CA ALA A 279 -0.88 -16.04 -11.75
C ALA A 279 -0.05 -14.75 -11.92
N TYR A 280 0.50 -14.58 -13.11
CA TYR A 280 1.18 -13.37 -13.54
C TYR A 280 0.41 -12.80 -14.73
N HIS A 281 0.25 -11.47 -14.75
CA HIS A 281 -0.45 -10.80 -15.84
C HIS A 281 0.45 -9.73 -16.44
N THR A 282 0.69 -9.82 -17.75
CA THR A 282 1.62 -8.97 -18.46
C THR A 282 0.92 -8.16 -19.55
N SER A 283 0.25 -7.08 -19.16
CA SER A 283 -0.32 -6.13 -20.12
C SER A 283 0.72 -5.09 -20.56
N LEU A 284 1.47 -5.42 -21.60
CA LEU A 284 2.46 -4.52 -22.21
C LEU A 284 2.13 -4.26 -23.66
N ARG A 285 2.18 -2.98 -24.05
CA ARG A 285 2.00 -2.58 -25.43
C ARG A 285 3.37 -2.38 -26.08
N PRO A 286 3.62 -2.96 -27.26
CA PRO A 286 4.81 -2.68 -28.05
C PRO A 286 4.91 -1.19 -28.39
N GLY A 287 6.14 -0.69 -28.59
CA GLY A 287 6.34 0.70 -29.00
C GLY A 287 7.77 1.17 -28.92
N GLN A 288 7.96 2.49 -28.88
CA GLN A 288 9.29 3.06 -28.73
C GLN A 288 9.78 2.88 -27.29
N TYR A 289 10.90 2.20 -27.13
CA TYR A 289 11.50 1.90 -25.83
C TYR A 289 12.60 2.88 -25.49
N THR A 290 12.68 3.20 -24.20
CA THR A 290 13.76 3.98 -23.58
C THR A 290 14.21 3.24 -22.34
N LYS A 291 15.40 3.57 -21.81
CA LYS A 291 15.90 2.98 -20.56
C LYS A 291 14.88 3.09 -19.41
N ARG A 292 14.15 4.21 -19.33
CA ARG A 292 13.06 4.42 -18.34
C ARG A 292 11.92 3.43 -18.54
N LYS A 293 11.47 3.22 -19.77
CA LYS A 293 10.37 2.28 -20.08
C LYS A 293 10.79 0.84 -19.80
N VAL A 294 12.01 0.46 -20.14
CA VAL A 294 12.60 -0.86 -19.83
C VAL A 294 12.58 -1.09 -18.32
N HIS A 295 13.16 -0.17 -17.54
CA HIS A 295 13.16 -0.25 -16.08
C HIS A 295 11.74 -0.33 -15.49
N SER A 296 10.82 0.50 -15.99
CA SER A 296 9.41 0.49 -15.57
C SER A 296 8.70 -0.83 -15.90
N THR A 297 9.04 -1.49 -17.00
CA THR A 297 8.53 -2.82 -17.33
C THR A 297 9.09 -3.88 -16.39
N ILE A 298 10.40 -3.88 -16.12
CA ILE A 298 11.03 -4.81 -15.18
C ILE A 298 10.40 -4.69 -13.79
N ALA A 299 10.19 -3.46 -13.30
CA ALA A 299 9.56 -3.22 -12.01
C ALA A 299 8.09 -3.67 -11.93
N ARG A 300 7.39 -3.81 -13.07
CA ARG A 300 6.01 -4.31 -13.15
C ARG A 300 5.93 -5.83 -13.09
N LEU A 301 7.00 -6.53 -13.45
CA LEU A 301 7.14 -7.99 -13.30
C LEU A 301 7.47 -8.32 -11.84
N PHE A 302 6.62 -7.87 -10.91
CA PHE A 302 6.78 -8.10 -9.48
C PHE A 302 6.62 -9.59 -9.18
N ASP A 303 7.67 -10.20 -8.65
CA ASP A 303 7.76 -11.63 -8.39
C ASP A 303 8.33 -11.88 -6.98
N PRO A 304 7.46 -11.89 -5.96
CA PRO A 304 7.86 -12.00 -4.58
C PRO A 304 8.27 -13.42 -4.16
N ILE A 305 8.20 -14.41 -5.06
CA ILE A 305 8.49 -15.83 -4.79
C ILE A 305 9.52 -16.43 -5.77
N ASP A 306 10.19 -15.55 -6.54
CA ASP A 306 11.23 -15.87 -7.53
C ASP A 306 10.82 -16.89 -8.62
N PHE A 307 9.52 -16.98 -8.94
CA PHE A 307 9.03 -17.91 -9.96
C PHE A 307 9.38 -17.46 -11.39
N LEU A 308 9.40 -16.16 -11.65
CA LEU A 308 9.82 -15.53 -12.90
C LEU A 308 11.34 -15.32 -12.96
N GLY A 309 12.11 -15.96 -12.07
CA GLY A 309 13.56 -15.81 -11.95
C GLY A 309 14.32 -15.79 -13.29
N PRO A 310 14.15 -16.78 -14.20
CA PRO A 310 14.82 -16.79 -15.50
C PRO A 310 14.47 -15.58 -16.37
N THR A 311 13.19 -15.21 -16.42
CA THR A 311 12.68 -14.07 -17.21
C THR A 311 13.20 -12.74 -16.66
N LEU A 312 13.17 -12.59 -15.34
CA LEU A 312 13.68 -11.40 -14.65
C LEU A 312 15.21 -11.30 -14.75
N LEU A 313 15.93 -12.42 -14.74
CA LEU A 313 17.37 -12.44 -14.93
C LEU A 313 17.73 -11.89 -16.31
N TRP A 314 17.09 -12.38 -17.37
CA TRP A 314 17.32 -11.86 -18.72
C TRP A 314 17.05 -10.36 -18.79
N ALA A 315 15.91 -9.90 -18.24
CA ALA A 315 15.53 -8.49 -18.28
C ALA A 315 16.50 -7.61 -17.46
N LYS A 316 17.01 -8.11 -16.33
CA LYS A 316 18.02 -7.41 -15.51
C LYS A 316 19.38 -7.35 -16.21
N ILE A 317 19.80 -8.40 -16.92
CA ILE A 317 21.01 -8.39 -17.75
C ILE A 317 20.86 -7.35 -18.87
N PHE A 318 19.72 -7.33 -19.56
CA PHE A 318 19.43 -6.32 -20.57
C PHE A 318 19.50 -4.90 -19.99
N MET A 319 18.90 -4.67 -18.81
CA MET A 319 19.01 -3.38 -18.13
C MET A 319 20.47 -3.01 -17.81
N GLN A 320 21.29 -3.98 -17.39
CA GLN A 320 22.72 -3.78 -17.15
C GLN A 320 23.46 -3.35 -18.42
N GLU A 321 23.13 -3.90 -19.58
CA GLU A 321 23.70 -3.47 -20.87
C GLU A 321 23.36 -2.00 -21.18
N LEU A 322 22.12 -1.57 -20.93
CA LEU A 322 21.74 -0.17 -21.11
C LEU A 322 22.55 0.79 -20.21
N TRP A 323 22.89 0.33 -19.00
CA TRP A 323 23.76 1.08 -18.08
C TRP A 323 25.21 1.14 -18.57
N LYS A 324 25.75 0.04 -19.07
CA LYS A 324 27.11 -0.03 -19.64
C LYS A 324 27.27 0.89 -20.85
N LEU A 325 26.21 1.06 -21.65
CA LEU A 325 26.17 2.01 -22.77
C LEU A 325 25.96 3.47 -22.36
N CYS A 326 25.82 3.75 -21.05
CA CYS A 326 25.59 5.10 -20.52
C CYS A 326 24.39 5.83 -21.15
N LEU A 327 23.36 5.10 -21.61
CA LEU A 327 22.18 5.72 -22.22
C LEU A 327 21.44 6.60 -21.20
N HIS A 328 20.98 7.78 -21.61
CA HIS A 328 20.09 8.59 -20.77
C HIS A 328 18.70 7.94 -20.67
N TRP A 329 17.93 8.34 -19.65
CA TRP A 329 16.66 7.71 -19.30
C TRP A 329 15.64 7.67 -20.44
N ASP A 330 15.57 8.75 -21.21
CA ASP A 330 14.54 8.97 -22.24
C ASP A 330 15.10 8.90 -23.67
N THR A 331 16.37 8.51 -23.81
CA THR A 331 16.97 8.23 -25.11
C THR A 331 16.37 6.95 -25.71
N PRO A 332 15.96 6.96 -26.99
CA PRO A 332 15.54 5.76 -27.70
C PRO A 332 16.63 4.68 -27.70
N LEU A 333 16.24 3.42 -27.60
CA LEU A 333 17.20 2.31 -27.66
C LEU A 333 17.85 2.22 -29.06
N PRO A 334 19.15 1.87 -29.15
CA PRO A 334 19.78 1.46 -30.42
C PRO A 334 19.02 0.31 -31.08
N ALA A 335 19.05 0.23 -32.41
CA ALA A 335 18.23 -0.71 -33.19
C ALA A 335 18.37 -2.18 -32.76
N HIS A 336 19.60 -2.64 -32.48
CA HIS A 336 19.83 -4.03 -32.04
C HIS A 336 19.18 -4.32 -30.67
N LEU A 337 19.30 -3.41 -29.69
CA LEU A 337 18.67 -3.55 -28.37
C LEU A 337 17.17 -3.35 -28.42
N HIS A 338 16.69 -2.46 -29.31
CA HIS A 338 15.27 -2.28 -29.54
C HIS A 338 14.64 -3.59 -30.03
N CYS A 339 15.25 -4.25 -31.01
CA CYS A 339 14.77 -5.53 -31.54
C CYS A 339 14.71 -6.62 -30.46
N SER A 340 15.78 -6.79 -29.68
CA SER A 340 15.81 -7.79 -28.60
C SER A 340 14.76 -7.51 -27.52
N TRP A 341 14.57 -6.24 -27.15
CA TRP A 341 13.55 -5.87 -26.17
C TRP A 341 12.13 -5.99 -26.70
N ASP A 342 11.89 -5.65 -27.97
CA ASP A 342 10.60 -5.81 -28.64
C ASP A 342 10.20 -7.29 -28.65
N GLN A 343 11.14 -8.18 -28.97
CA GLN A 343 10.93 -9.63 -28.89
C GLN A 343 10.54 -10.05 -27.47
N PHE A 344 11.32 -9.66 -26.46
CA PHE A 344 10.99 -9.95 -25.06
C PHE A 344 9.57 -9.48 -24.68
N VAL A 345 9.19 -8.26 -25.06
CA VAL A 345 7.85 -7.72 -24.78
C VAL A 345 6.74 -8.50 -25.51
N ARG A 346 6.98 -9.00 -26.72
CA ARG A 346 6.02 -9.84 -27.46
C ARG A 346 5.86 -11.23 -26.86
N GLU A 347 6.90 -11.75 -26.23
CA GLU A 347 6.90 -13.07 -25.60
C GLU A 347 6.35 -13.04 -24.16
N LEU A 348 6.41 -11.88 -23.47
CA LEU A 348 5.92 -11.73 -22.10
C LEU A 348 4.48 -12.23 -21.86
N PRO A 349 3.49 -12.01 -22.76
CA PRO A 349 2.15 -12.59 -22.62
C PRO A 349 2.11 -14.11 -22.47
N ALA A 350 3.17 -14.85 -22.84
CA ALA A 350 3.28 -16.29 -22.55
C ALA A 350 3.30 -16.57 -21.04
N LEU A 351 3.78 -15.63 -20.21
CA LEU A 351 3.75 -15.75 -18.75
C LEU A 351 2.31 -15.80 -18.20
N ASP A 352 1.33 -15.26 -18.94
CA ASP A 352 -0.08 -15.31 -18.54
C ASP A 352 -0.65 -16.75 -18.62
N SER A 353 0.10 -17.70 -19.19
CA SER A 353 -0.25 -19.13 -19.20
C SER A 353 0.34 -19.90 -18.03
N ILE A 354 1.20 -19.27 -17.23
CA ILE A 354 1.79 -19.88 -16.06
C ILE A 354 0.75 -19.92 -14.95
N ILE A 355 0.41 -21.15 -14.55
CA ILE A 355 -0.47 -21.45 -13.43
C ILE A 355 0.39 -22.06 -12.33
N LEU A 356 0.48 -21.38 -11.18
CA LEU A 356 1.26 -21.84 -10.04
C LEU A 356 0.32 -22.24 -8.91
N PRO A 357 0.23 -23.53 -8.54
CA PRO A 357 -0.55 -23.96 -7.38
C PRO A 357 -0.12 -23.18 -6.14
N ARG A 358 -1.10 -22.55 -5.48
CA ARG A 358 -0.82 -21.85 -4.22
C ARG A 358 -0.39 -22.86 -3.18
N HIS A 359 -1.22 -23.86 -2.90
CA HIS A 359 -0.94 -24.89 -1.90
C HIS A 359 0.21 -25.80 -2.33
N ILE A 360 1.18 -26.00 -1.44
CA ILE A 360 2.19 -27.04 -1.54
C ILE A 360 1.88 -28.05 -0.45
N ASP A 361 1.41 -29.23 -0.87
CA ASP A 361 1.18 -30.33 0.05
C ASP A 361 2.53 -30.88 0.52
N ILE A 362 2.87 -30.61 1.78
CA ILE A 362 4.05 -31.20 2.41
C ILE A 362 3.57 -32.42 3.17
N ASP A 363 3.59 -33.57 2.50
CA ASP A 363 3.48 -34.85 3.18
C ASP A 363 4.62 -34.93 4.22
N PRO A 364 4.32 -35.10 5.52
CA PRO A 364 5.37 -35.32 6.50
C PRO A 364 6.11 -36.58 6.08
N ILE A 365 7.39 -36.41 5.71
CA ILE A 365 8.28 -37.50 5.29
C ILE A 365 8.00 -38.68 6.20
N ARG A 366 7.46 -39.77 5.62
CA ARG A 366 7.30 -41.04 6.33
C ARG A 366 8.62 -41.31 7.01
N LYS A 367 8.63 -41.33 8.34
CA LYS A 367 9.79 -41.82 9.08
C LYS A 367 10.09 -43.19 8.49
N PHE A 368 11.22 -43.32 7.79
CA PHE A 368 11.74 -44.63 7.44
C PHE A 368 12.04 -45.28 8.78
N ASN A 369 11.19 -46.25 9.16
CA ASN A 369 11.31 -47.02 10.39
C ASN A 369 12.60 -47.83 10.40
#